data_AF-A0A418Q135-F1
#
_entry.id   AF-A0A418Q135-F1
#
_cell.length_a   1.000
_cell.length_b   1.000
_cell.length_c   1.000
_cell.angle_alpha   90.00
_cell.angle_beta   90.00
_cell.angle_gamma   90.00
#
_symmetry.space_group_name_H-M   'P 1'
#
loop_
_entity.id
_entity.type
_entity.pdbx_description
1 polymer ?
#
loop_
_entity_poly.entity_id
_entity_poly.type
_entity_poly.pdbx_seq_one_letter_code
_entity_poly.pdbx_strand_id
1 'polypeptide(L)'
;MSRRARQTVIALTAVSFLSGCATPRLHSQSELNSAGLSCGLTYGELIQDEEAKKLLILFREKPSPSERRCVYDWARRNHLKLVVIDGIQFSEGP
;
A
#
# COMPACT_ATOMS: atom_id res chain seq x y z
N MET A 1 62.91 -1.49 -27.56
CA MET A 1 61.51 -1.19 -27.96
C MET A 1 60.57 -1.74 -26.89
N SER A 2 59.96 -0.85 -26.11
CA SER A 2 59.15 -1.17 -24.92
C SER A 2 57.69 -1.32 -25.31
N ARG A 3 57.11 -2.53 -25.23
CA ARG A 3 55.67 -2.75 -25.34
C ARG A 3 55.12 -3.11 -23.97
N ARG A 4 54.85 -2.08 -23.17
CA ARG A 4 54.03 -2.20 -21.96
C ARG A 4 52.59 -2.49 -22.41
N ALA A 5 52.24 -3.76 -22.44
CA ALA A 5 50.86 -4.19 -22.59
C ALA A 5 50.08 -3.67 -21.38
N ARG A 6 49.20 -2.69 -21.64
CA ARG A 6 48.30 -2.08 -20.67
C ARG A 6 47.46 -3.18 -20.03
N GLN A 7 47.75 -3.48 -18.76
CA GLN A 7 46.94 -4.36 -17.93
C GLN A 7 45.60 -3.65 -17.67
N THR A 8 44.54 -4.26 -18.20
CA THR A 8 43.14 -3.87 -18.01
C THR A 8 42.78 -4.05 -16.54
N VAL A 9 42.62 -2.95 -15.82
CA VAL A 9 42.13 -2.98 -14.42
C VAL A 9 40.64 -3.30 -14.47
N ILE A 10 40.28 -4.50 -14.00
CA ILE A 10 38.91 -4.98 -13.83
C ILE A 10 38.27 -4.14 -12.72
N ALA A 11 37.26 -3.35 -13.06
CA ALA A 11 36.48 -2.58 -12.09
C ALA A 11 35.56 -3.53 -11.30
N LEU A 12 35.88 -3.76 -10.03
CA LEU A 12 35.01 -4.44 -9.07
C LEU A 12 33.78 -3.55 -8.79
N THR A 13 32.64 -3.90 -9.36
CA THR A 13 31.33 -3.31 -9.03
C THR A 13 30.86 -3.85 -7.69
N ALA A 14 31.01 -3.04 -6.64
CA ALA A 14 30.44 -3.31 -5.33
C ALA A 14 28.91 -3.13 -5.37
N VAL A 15 28.18 -4.23 -5.51
CA VAL A 15 26.71 -4.24 -5.37
C VAL A 15 26.38 -4.27 -3.87
N SER A 16 26.15 -3.12 -3.29
CA SER A 16 25.67 -2.99 -1.91
C SER A 16 24.23 -3.50 -1.81
N PHE A 17 24.05 -4.67 -1.22
CA PHE A 17 22.76 -5.22 -0.80
C PHE A 17 22.19 -4.39 0.36
N LEU A 18 21.52 -3.27 0.06
CA LEU A 18 20.63 -2.62 1.03
C LEU A 18 19.39 -3.52 1.21
N SER A 19 19.54 -4.54 2.04
CA SER A 19 18.43 -5.29 2.63
C SER A 19 17.82 -4.45 3.74
N GLY A 20 17.29 -3.27 3.41
CA GLY A 20 16.55 -2.46 4.35
C GLY A 20 15.25 -3.17 4.69
N CYS A 21 15.00 -3.45 5.97
CA CYS A 21 13.68 -3.86 6.44
C CYS A 21 12.69 -2.76 6.07
N ALA A 22 11.93 -2.96 5.00
CA ALA A 22 10.89 -2.02 4.59
C ALA A 22 9.78 -2.06 5.63
N THR A 23 9.77 -1.10 6.55
CA THR A 23 8.66 -0.91 7.47
C THR A 23 7.40 -0.66 6.64
N PRO A 24 6.29 -1.38 6.89
CA PRO A 24 5.04 -1.14 6.20
C PRO A 24 4.64 0.34 6.31
N ARG A 25 4.42 1.00 5.18
CA ARG A 25 3.99 2.40 5.12
C ARG A 25 2.55 2.51 5.63
N LEU A 26 2.34 3.40 6.59
CA LEU A 26 1.02 3.84 6.99
C LEU A 26 0.63 5.05 6.12
N HIS A 27 -0.50 4.97 5.44
CA HIS A 27 -1.06 6.05 4.67
C HIS A 27 -1.76 7.02 5.61
N SER A 28 -1.57 8.31 5.37
CA SER A 28 -2.33 9.33 6.06
C SER A 28 -3.81 9.26 5.69
N GLN A 29 -4.67 9.78 6.57
CA GLN A 29 -6.11 9.80 6.29
C GLN A 29 -6.45 10.61 5.03
N SER A 30 -5.67 11.64 4.69
CA SER A 30 -5.87 12.40 3.45
C SER A 30 -5.58 11.58 2.19
N GLU A 31 -4.52 10.76 2.20
CA GLU A 31 -4.24 9.80 1.12
C GLU A 31 -5.35 8.77 0.97
N LEU A 32 -5.84 8.22 2.08
CA LEU A 32 -6.94 7.26 2.09
C LEU A 32 -8.24 7.87 1.59
N ASN A 33 -8.56 9.10 2.01
CA ASN A 33 -9.73 9.84 1.52
C ASN A 33 -9.63 10.13 0.02
N SER A 34 -8.45 10.52 -0.47
CA SER A 34 -8.22 10.74 -1.91
C SER A 34 -8.44 9.45 -2.72
N ALA A 35 -7.92 8.32 -2.22
CA ALA A 35 -8.14 7.01 -2.84
C ALA A 35 -9.63 6.63 -2.84
N GLY A 36 -10.32 6.81 -1.72
CA GLY A 36 -11.75 6.53 -1.60
C GLY A 36 -12.59 7.36 -2.56
N LEU A 37 -12.40 8.68 -2.58
CA LEU A 37 -13.11 9.58 -3.49
C LEU A 37 -12.90 9.20 -4.96
N SER A 38 -11.67 8.79 -5.34
CA SER A 38 -11.38 8.33 -6.70
C SER A 38 -12.14 7.06 -7.10
N CYS A 39 -12.62 6.29 -6.12
CA CYS A 39 -13.39 5.07 -6.30
C CYS A 39 -14.91 5.28 -6.12
N GLY A 40 -15.39 6.52 -5.92
CA GLY A 40 -16.81 6.81 -5.68
C GLY A 40 -17.25 6.70 -4.21
N LEU A 41 -16.30 6.55 -3.30
CA LEU A 41 -16.54 6.55 -1.85
C LEU A 41 -16.60 7.97 -1.28
N THR A 42 -17.01 8.09 -0.02
CA THR A 42 -17.00 9.34 0.75
C THR A 42 -15.87 9.37 1.78
N TYR A 43 -15.68 10.52 2.43
CA TYR A 43 -14.64 10.69 3.45
C TYR A 43 -14.81 9.71 4.62
N GLY A 44 -13.70 9.12 5.07
CA GLY A 44 -13.70 8.23 6.23
C GLY A 44 -14.13 6.78 5.95
N GLU A 45 -14.52 6.45 4.72
CA GLU A 45 -14.89 5.06 4.38
C GLU A 45 -13.68 4.13 4.19
N LEU A 46 -12.46 4.67 4.12
CA LEU A 46 -11.20 3.92 4.10
C LEU A 46 -10.34 4.24 5.33
N ILE A 47 -9.92 3.19 6.03
CA ILE A 47 -9.03 3.25 7.19
C ILE A 47 -7.92 2.21 7.02
N GLN A 48 -6.71 2.54 7.48
CA GLN A 48 -5.61 1.60 7.59
C GLN A 48 -5.34 1.32 9.06
N ASP A 49 -5.29 0.05 9.44
CA ASP A 49 -5.04 -0.35 10.83
C ASP A 49 -3.58 -0.04 11.22
N GLU A 50 -3.38 0.62 12.37
CA GLU A 50 -2.04 1.04 12.82
C GLU A 50 -1.19 -0.13 13.34
N GLU A 51 -1.81 -1.11 13.99
CA GLU A 51 -1.16 -2.30 14.52
C GLU A 51 -0.92 -3.32 13.40
N ALA A 52 -1.91 -3.45 12.52
CA ALA A 52 -1.91 -4.31 11.35
C ALA A 52 -1.79 -3.47 10.06
N LYS A 53 -0.67 -2.74 9.93
CA LYS A 53 -0.32 -1.82 8.81
C LYS A 53 -0.49 -2.35 7.38
N LYS A 54 -0.80 -3.63 7.17
CA LYS A 54 -1.10 -4.19 5.84
C LYS A 54 -2.59 -4.24 5.55
N LEU A 55 -3.47 -3.90 6.49
CA LEU A 55 -4.91 -3.96 6.32
C LEU A 55 -5.45 -2.61 5.86
N LEU A 56 -6.18 -2.62 4.76
CA LEU A 56 -7.05 -1.53 4.34
C LEU A 56 -8.48 -1.96 4.60
N ILE A 57 -9.22 -1.19 5.38
CA ILE A 57 -10.59 -1.49 5.78
C ILE A 57 -11.52 -0.54 5.03
N LEU A 58 -12.49 -1.10 4.32
CA LEU A 58 -13.60 -0.39 3.70
C LEU A 58 -14.83 -0.50 4.60
N PHE A 59 -15.25 0.64 5.16
CA PHE A 59 -16.47 0.79 5.96
C PHE A 59 -17.55 1.42 5.09
N ARG A 60 -18.43 0.58 4.52
CA ARG A 60 -19.56 1.06 3.73
C ARG A 60 -20.66 0.01 3.75
N GLU A 61 -21.90 0.44 3.87
CA GLU A 61 -23.03 -0.46 3.65
C GLU A 61 -23.18 -0.72 2.15
N LYS A 62 -23.14 -1.99 1.75
CA LYS A 62 -23.37 -2.49 0.39
C LYS A 62 -22.59 -1.72 -0.68
N PRO A 63 -21.25 -1.63 -0.59
CA PRO A 63 -20.46 -1.04 -1.66
C PRO A 63 -20.69 -1.83 -2.96
N SER A 64 -20.95 -1.10 -4.05
CA SER A 64 -21.16 -1.67 -5.36
C SER A 64 -19.95 -2.51 -5.80
N PRO A 65 -20.13 -3.51 -6.68
CA PRO A 65 -19.02 -4.30 -7.19
C PRO A 65 -17.90 -3.46 -7.82
N SER A 66 -18.24 -2.35 -8.47
CA SER A 66 -17.29 -1.40 -9.06
C SER A 66 -16.47 -0.64 -8.01
N GLU A 67 -17.11 -0.13 -6.95
CA GLU A 67 -16.42 0.54 -5.84
C GLU A 67 -15.45 -0.45 -5.16
N ARG A 68 -15.92 -1.66 -4.83
CA ARG A 68 -15.09 -2.72 -4.23
C ARG A 68 -13.89 -3.06 -5.09
N ARG A 69 -14.09 -3.18 -6.41
CA ARG A 69 -13.02 -3.51 -7.35
C ARG A 69 -11.98 -2.39 -7.44
N CYS A 70 -12.44 -1.14 -7.51
CA CYS A 70 -11.54 0.02 -7.56
C CYS A 70 -10.64 0.09 -6.31
N VAL A 71 -11.23 -0.06 -5.12
CA VAL A 71 -10.47 -0.06 -3.85
C VAL A 71 -9.52 -1.26 -3.80
N TYR A 72 -9.97 -2.45 -4.24
CA TYR A 72 -9.12 -3.64 -4.29
C TYR A 72 -7.87 -3.41 -5.17
N ASP A 73 -8.05 -2.83 -6.35
CA ASP A 73 -6.94 -2.56 -7.27
C ASP A 73 -5.99 -1.49 -6.69
N TRP A 74 -6.52 -0.48 -5.99
CA TRP A 74 -5.69 0.49 -5.26
C TRP A 74 -4.91 -0.16 -4.11
N ALA A 75 -5.56 -0.98 -3.29
CA ALA A 75 -4.94 -1.71 -2.19
C ALA A 75 -3.81 -2.61 -2.68
N ARG A 76 -4.04 -3.34 -3.78
CA ARG A 76 -3.04 -4.20 -4.41
C ARG A 76 -1.80 -3.43 -4.84
N ARG A 77 -1.96 -2.27 -5.48
CA ARG A 77 -0.84 -1.42 -5.93
C ARG A 77 -0.01 -0.89 -4.75
N ASN A 78 -0.64 -0.75 -3.58
CA ASN A 78 0.00 -0.28 -2.35
C ASN A 78 0.39 -1.43 -1.39
N HIS A 79 0.34 -2.69 -1.85
CA HIS A 79 0.68 -3.87 -1.06
C HIS A 79 -0.16 -4.06 0.22
N LEU A 80 -1.42 -3.62 0.18
CA LEU A 80 -2.40 -3.76 1.26
C LEU A 80 -3.38 -4.91 0.97
N LYS A 81 -3.95 -5.47 2.03
CA LYS A 81 -5.05 -6.44 2.00
C LYS A 81 -6.34 -5.70 2.31
N LEU A 82 -7.29 -5.74 1.37
CA LEU A 82 -8.61 -5.14 1.55
C LEU A 82 -9.50 -6.05 2.41
N VAL A 83 -10.08 -5.47 3.46
CA VAL A 83 -11.18 -6.04 4.25
C VAL A 83 -12.39 -5.15 4.02
N VAL A 84 -13.53 -5.75 3.70
CA VAL A 84 -14.79 -5.01 3.51
C VAL A 84 -15.70 -5.34 4.69
N ILE A 85 -16.08 -4.31 5.44
CA ILE A 85 -17.02 -4.41 6.55
C ILE A 85 -18.36 -3.88 6.06
N ASP A 86 -19.27 -4.81 5.79
CA ASP A 86 -20.59 -4.55 5.25
C ASP A 86 -21.55 -4.25 6.41
N GLY A 87 -21.73 -2.97 6.74
CA GLY A 87 -22.62 -2.50 7.81
C GLY A 87 -22.12 -2.79 9.24
N ILE A 88 -21.70 -1.74 9.96
CA ILE A 88 -21.52 -1.83 11.41
C ILE A 88 -22.92 -1.65 12.01
N GLN A 89 -23.57 -2.74 12.45
CA GLN A 89 -24.68 -2.60 13.39
C GLN A 89 -24.07 -2.25 14.76
N PHE A 90 -23.99 -0.96 15.07
CA PHE A 90 -23.79 -0.54 16.44
C PHE A 90 -25.06 -0.93 17.20
N SER A 91 -25.02 -2.05 17.91
CA SER A 91 -26.06 -2.34 18.90
C SER A 91 -25.91 -1.28 19.98
N GLU A 92 -26.81 -0.29 19.99
CA GLU A 92 -27.01 0.54 21.17
C GLU A 92 -27.32 -0.44 22.30
N GLY A 93 -26.43 -0.53 23.30
CA GLY A 93 -26.64 -1.37 24.48
C GLY A 93 -27.91 -0.93 25.23
N PRO A 94 -28.48 -1.82 26.08
CA PRO A 94 -29.76 -1.58 26.75
C PRO A 94 -29.77 -0.31 27.62
#